data_AF-A0A0F9CBE3-F1
#
_entry.id   AF-A0A0F9CBE3-F1
#
_cell.length_a   1.000
_cell.length_b   1.000
_cell.length_c   1.000
_cell.angle_alpha   90.00
_cell.angle_beta   90.00
_cell.angle_gamma   90.00
#
_symmetry.space_group_name_H-M   'P 1'
#
loop_
_entity.id
_entity.type
_entity.pdbx_description
1 polymer ?
#
loop_
_entity_poly.entity_id
_entity_poly.type
_entity_poly.pdbx_seq_one_letter_code
_entity_poly.pdbx_strand_id
1 'polypeptide(L)'
;MIPTAPSISSFAAFVFQYVWQVFRIWWWLPAPFILWKPFVYLWRRWRTYWWLRTIYKPILMEVKLPKQSVKPMRAMEDVMNSFHTSIYHPPDWWEKNIDGQVQTSIIFEVVSLGGDIHFFIRCHKGYRDAIEASLYAQYPEAEITTAEDYTKTVPQDIPNDNWNMWASDYKLVKADFD
;
A
#
# COMPACT_ATOMS: atom_id res chain seq x y z
N MET A 1 13.46 75.91 -7.79
CA MET A 1 12.93 74.74 -7.05
C MET A 1 13.68 73.52 -7.56
N ILE A 2 14.59 72.97 -6.75
CA ILE A 2 15.41 71.81 -7.13
C ILE A 2 14.49 70.57 -7.05
N PRO A 3 14.40 69.73 -8.09
CA PRO A 3 13.60 68.51 -8.02
C PRO A 3 14.22 67.59 -6.95
N THR A 4 13.51 67.37 -5.86
CA THR A 4 13.95 66.43 -4.82
C THR A 4 14.05 65.04 -5.42
N ALA A 5 15.23 64.41 -5.31
CA ALA A 5 15.48 63.07 -5.81
C ALA A 5 14.40 62.09 -5.32
N PRO A 6 13.94 61.13 -6.16
CA PRO A 6 12.96 60.16 -5.74
C PRO A 6 13.49 59.38 -4.55
N SER A 7 12.76 59.43 -3.44
CA SER A 7 13.09 58.69 -2.22
C SER A 7 13.19 57.18 -2.52
N ILE A 8 14.12 56.49 -1.86
CA ILE A 8 14.37 55.04 -2.06
C ILE A 8 13.07 54.21 -1.89
N SER A 9 12.18 54.66 -1.01
CA SER A 9 10.86 54.05 -0.79
C SER A 9 9.92 54.16 -2.01
N SER A 10 9.95 55.28 -2.73
CA SER A 10 9.15 55.47 -3.95
C SER A 10 9.62 54.56 -5.08
N PHE A 11 10.94 54.39 -5.25
CA PHE A 11 11.51 53.46 -6.23
C PHE A 11 11.16 52.00 -5.89
N ALA A 12 11.28 51.61 -4.63
CA ALA A 12 10.88 50.27 -4.16
C ALA A 12 9.38 49.99 -4.40
N ALA A 13 8.51 50.98 -4.18
CA ALA A 13 7.08 50.86 -4.45
C ALA A 13 6.79 50.67 -5.95
N PHE A 14 7.48 51.39 -6.84
CA PHE A 14 7.35 51.17 -8.29
C PHE A 14 7.81 49.76 -8.71
N VAL A 15 8.98 49.33 -8.25
CA VAL A 15 9.50 47.97 -8.55
C VAL A 15 8.51 46.91 -8.05
N PHE A 16 7.98 47.05 -6.85
CA PHE A 16 6.98 46.13 -6.30
C PHE A 16 5.70 46.09 -7.13
N GLN A 17 5.17 47.24 -7.57
CA GLN A 17 3.98 47.32 -8.41
C GLN A 17 4.19 46.62 -9.77
N TYR A 18 5.35 46.80 -10.39
CA TYR A 18 5.68 46.13 -11.66
C TYR A 18 5.83 44.62 -11.48
N VAL A 19 6.54 44.16 -10.44
CA VAL A 19 6.66 42.72 -10.13
C VAL A 19 5.28 42.12 -9.83
N TRP A 20 4.42 42.84 -9.11
CA TRP A 20 3.06 42.41 -8.81
C TRP A 20 2.18 42.30 -10.06
N GLN A 21 2.30 43.24 -11.01
CA GLN A 21 1.59 43.17 -12.30
C GLN A 21 2.07 42.01 -13.16
N VAL A 22 3.39 41.79 -13.24
CA VAL A 22 3.97 40.63 -13.95
C VAL A 22 3.48 39.34 -13.31
N PHE A 23 3.49 39.23 -11.98
CA PHE A 23 2.94 38.06 -11.29
C PHE A 23 1.46 37.84 -11.61
N ARG A 24 0.62 38.89 -11.55
CA ARG A 24 -0.82 38.80 -11.90
C ARG A 24 -1.09 38.40 -13.35
N ILE A 25 -0.18 38.71 -14.28
CA ILE A 25 -0.34 38.37 -15.70
C ILE A 25 0.28 37.01 -16.02
N TRP A 26 1.35 36.60 -15.32
CA TRP A 26 2.15 35.42 -15.65
C TRP A 26 2.02 34.26 -14.66
N TRP A 27 1.22 34.39 -13.59
CA TRP A 27 1.06 33.32 -12.57
C TRP A 27 0.56 31.99 -13.15
N TRP A 28 -0.15 31.99 -14.28
CA TRP A 28 -0.65 30.79 -14.95
C TRP A 28 0.46 30.00 -15.65
N LEU A 29 1.64 30.59 -15.89
CA LEU A 29 2.78 29.92 -16.52
C LEU A 29 3.56 29.00 -15.55
N PRO A 30 3.92 29.42 -14.31
CA PRO A 30 4.53 28.52 -13.32
C PRO A 30 3.51 27.60 -12.64
N ALA A 31 2.23 27.97 -12.58
CA ALA A 31 1.17 27.17 -11.97
C ALA A 31 1.13 25.70 -12.43
N PRO A 32 1.12 25.35 -13.74
CA PRO A 32 1.10 23.96 -14.19
C PRO A 32 2.35 23.18 -13.78
N PHE A 33 3.53 23.81 -13.73
CA PHE A 33 4.75 23.12 -13.30
C PHE A 33 4.74 22.77 -11.81
N ILE A 34 4.22 23.68 -10.98
CA ILE A 34 4.07 23.47 -9.53
C ILE A 34 2.98 22.43 -9.26
N LEU A 35 1.86 22.52 -9.97
CA LEU A 35 0.69 21.66 -9.77
C LEU A 35 0.83 20.28 -10.44
N TRP A 36 1.76 20.09 -11.38
CA TRP A 36 1.96 18.80 -12.05
C TRP A 36 2.31 17.67 -11.07
N LYS A 37 3.23 17.91 -10.13
CA LYS A 37 3.62 16.90 -9.13
C LYS A 37 2.45 16.43 -8.23
N PRO A 38 1.71 17.32 -7.55
CA PRO A 38 0.56 16.90 -6.76
C PRO A 38 -0.56 16.31 -7.63
N PHE A 39 -0.75 16.80 -8.86
CA PHE A 39 -1.73 16.23 -9.79
C PHE A 39 -1.40 14.78 -10.16
N VAL A 40 -0.17 14.48 -10.58
CA VAL A 40 0.24 13.11 -10.90
C VAL A 40 0.17 12.20 -9.68
N TYR A 41 0.53 12.70 -8.50
CA TYR A 41 0.39 11.94 -7.25
C TYR A 41 -1.07 11.59 -6.95
N LEU A 42 -1.97 12.57 -7.01
CA LEU A 42 -3.40 12.37 -6.78
C LEU A 42 -4.04 11.48 -7.86
N TRP A 43 -3.64 11.66 -9.12
CA TRP A 43 -4.08 10.81 -10.24
C TRP A 43 -3.72 9.35 -10.00
N ARG A 44 -2.45 9.06 -9.70
CA ARG A 44 -1.99 7.70 -9.42
C ARG A 44 -2.73 7.11 -8.21
N ARG A 45 -2.84 7.86 -7.12
CA ARG A 45 -3.57 7.43 -5.93
C ARG A 45 -5.04 7.12 -6.24
N TRP A 46 -5.70 7.95 -7.04
CA TRP A 46 -7.08 7.75 -7.46
C TRP A 46 -7.23 6.50 -8.34
N ARG A 47 -6.34 6.31 -9.32
CA ARG A 47 -6.34 5.11 -10.18
C ARG A 47 -6.08 3.84 -9.39
N THR A 48 -5.09 3.83 -8.51
CA THR A 48 -4.82 2.69 -7.62
C THR A 48 -5.99 2.40 -6.70
N TYR A 49 -6.62 3.41 -6.11
CA TYR A 49 -7.82 3.23 -5.30
C TYR A 49 -8.98 2.62 -6.10
N TRP A 50 -9.18 3.06 -7.33
CA TRP A 50 -10.17 2.49 -8.25
C TRP A 50 -9.87 1.02 -8.54
N TRP A 51 -8.62 0.70 -8.89
CA TRP A 51 -8.19 -0.66 -9.16
C TRP A 51 -8.40 -1.57 -7.94
N LEU A 52 -8.01 -1.10 -6.76
CA LEU A 52 -8.19 -1.83 -5.49
C LEU A 52 -9.66 -2.09 -5.15
N ARG A 53 -10.57 -1.20 -5.54
CA ARG A 53 -12.00 -1.34 -5.26
C ARG A 53 -12.72 -2.22 -6.27
N THR A 54 -12.30 -2.21 -7.53
CA THR A 54 -13.02 -2.88 -8.63
C THR A 54 -12.42 -4.23 -8.99
N ILE A 55 -11.08 -4.30 -9.07
CA ILE A 55 -10.36 -5.45 -9.62
C ILE A 55 -9.79 -6.31 -8.48
N TYR A 56 -9.19 -5.68 -7.47
CA TYR A 56 -8.61 -6.42 -6.35
C TYR A 56 -9.68 -7.09 -5.50
N LYS A 57 -9.69 -8.42 -5.53
CA LYS A 57 -10.59 -9.29 -4.75
C LYS A 57 -9.76 -10.04 -3.71
N PRO A 58 -9.61 -9.49 -2.49
CA PRO A 58 -8.93 -10.20 -1.42
C PRO A 58 -9.76 -11.40 -0.98
N ILE A 59 -9.09 -12.53 -0.79
CA ILE A 59 -9.66 -13.73 -0.18
C ILE A 59 -8.85 -14.06 1.07
N LEU A 60 -9.53 -14.58 2.08
CA LEU A 60 -8.91 -15.08 3.30
C LEU A 60 -9.03 -16.60 3.32
N MET A 61 -7.91 -17.28 3.50
CA MET A 61 -7.83 -18.74 3.58
C MET A 61 -7.28 -19.12 4.94
N GLU A 62 -7.99 -20.01 5.63
CA GLU A 62 -7.50 -20.66 6.84
C GLU A 62 -6.71 -21.91 6.45
N VAL A 63 -5.51 -22.07 7.03
CA VAL A 63 -4.65 -23.23 6.82
C VAL A 63 -4.55 -24.01 8.13
N LYS A 64 -5.07 -25.23 8.14
CA LYS A 64 -4.95 -26.16 9.27
C LYS A 64 -3.87 -27.18 8.96
N LEU A 65 -2.74 -27.04 9.65
CA LEU A 65 -1.63 -27.97 9.54
C LEU A 65 -1.88 -29.19 10.45
N PRO A 66 -1.58 -30.42 9.99
CA PRO A 66 -1.72 -31.61 10.81
C PRO A 66 -0.69 -31.59 11.95
N LYS A 67 -1.12 -32.02 13.14
CA LYS A 67 -0.32 -32.06 14.38
C LYS A 67 0.97 -32.89 14.27
N GLN A 68 1.07 -33.78 13.28
CA GLN A 68 2.20 -34.71 13.09
C GLN A 68 3.13 -34.36 11.92
N SER A 69 3.07 -33.14 11.38
CA SER A 69 3.97 -32.73 10.29
C SER A 69 5.42 -32.55 10.74
N VAL A 70 6.20 -33.64 10.71
CA VAL A 70 7.66 -33.61 10.96
C VAL A 70 8.40 -33.21 9.68
N LYS A 71 8.06 -32.06 9.10
CA LYS A 71 8.77 -31.52 7.92
C LYS A 71 9.87 -30.55 8.38
N PRO A 72 11.05 -30.56 7.74
CA PRO A 72 12.09 -29.57 8.05
C PRO A 72 11.65 -28.18 7.59
N MET A 73 12.19 -27.13 8.21
CA MET A 73 11.90 -25.73 7.84
C MET A 73 12.17 -25.45 6.35
N ARG A 74 13.14 -26.15 5.74
CA ARG A 74 13.43 -26.08 4.30
C ARG A 74 12.21 -26.33 3.41
N ALA A 75 11.29 -27.21 3.81
CA ALA A 75 10.07 -27.44 3.06
C ALA A 75 9.18 -26.17 3.01
N MET A 76 9.15 -25.40 4.10
CA MET A 76 8.44 -24.12 4.13
C MET A 76 9.18 -23.03 3.33
N GLU A 77 10.51 -23.05 3.30
CA GLU A 77 11.28 -22.13 2.43
C GLU A 77 10.93 -22.34 0.95
N ASP A 78 10.80 -23.61 0.52
CA ASP A 78 10.37 -23.94 -0.84
C ASP A 78 8.94 -23.42 -1.13
N VAL A 79 8.02 -23.52 -0.16
CA VAL A 79 6.66 -22.92 -0.27
C VAL A 79 6.75 -21.40 -0.42
N MET A 80 7.55 -20.73 0.42
CA MET A 80 7.71 -19.27 0.39
C MET A 80 8.34 -18.77 -0.91
N ASN A 81 9.32 -19.50 -1.46
CA ASN A 81 9.89 -19.22 -2.77
C ASN A 81 8.85 -19.34 -3.89
N SER A 82 8.00 -20.37 -3.81
CA SER A 82 6.90 -20.54 -4.76
C SER A 82 5.90 -19.40 -4.68
N PHE A 83 5.49 -19.02 -3.47
CA PHE A 83 4.61 -17.86 -3.25
C PHE A 83 5.20 -16.57 -3.81
N HIS A 84 6.46 -16.26 -3.50
CA HIS A 84 7.11 -15.07 -4.02
C HIS A 84 7.07 -15.04 -5.55
N THR A 85 7.39 -16.17 -6.20
CA THR A 85 7.38 -16.29 -7.67
C THR A 85 5.98 -16.13 -8.25
N SER A 86 4.96 -16.70 -7.61
CA SER A 86 3.57 -16.58 -8.08
C SER A 86 3.01 -15.16 -8.00
N ILE A 87 3.49 -14.34 -7.06
CA ILE A 87 3.01 -12.96 -6.92
C ILE A 87 3.81 -12.02 -7.85
N TYR A 88 5.08 -12.33 -8.15
CA TYR A 88 6.00 -11.42 -8.84
C TYR A 88 5.54 -11.09 -10.26
N HIS A 89 4.83 -9.97 -10.40
CA HIS A 89 4.24 -9.48 -11.64
C HIS A 89 4.35 -7.95 -11.66
N PRO A 90 5.56 -7.41 -11.91
CA PRO A 90 5.76 -5.97 -11.92
C PRO A 90 4.88 -5.33 -13.01
N PRO A 91 4.07 -4.31 -12.68
CA PRO A 91 3.13 -3.73 -13.63
C PRO A 91 3.88 -2.93 -14.69
N ASP A 92 3.42 -3.05 -15.94
CA ASP A 92 3.92 -2.25 -17.04
C ASP A 92 3.64 -0.75 -16.86
N TRP A 93 4.31 0.12 -17.63
CA TRP A 93 4.09 1.56 -17.56
C TRP A 93 2.61 1.94 -17.77
N TRP A 94 1.94 1.24 -18.68
CA TRP A 94 0.52 1.43 -18.98
C TRP A 94 -0.34 0.98 -17.79
N GLU A 95 -0.14 -0.25 -17.32
CA GLU A 95 -0.88 -0.83 -16.19
C GLU A 95 -0.73 0.03 -14.92
N LYS A 96 0.46 0.59 -14.69
CA LYS A 96 0.75 1.44 -13.54
C LYS A 96 0.09 2.82 -13.60
N ASN A 97 0.16 3.50 -14.75
CA ASN A 97 -0.31 4.90 -14.85
C ASN A 97 -1.77 5.03 -15.30
N ILE A 98 -2.24 4.06 -16.10
CA ILE A 98 -3.60 4.04 -16.62
C ILE A 98 -4.42 3.05 -15.82
N ASP A 99 -4.09 1.77 -15.73
CA ASP A 99 -4.96 0.84 -14.98
C ASP A 99 -4.88 1.03 -13.47
N GLY A 100 -3.78 1.61 -12.97
CA GLY A 100 -3.54 1.80 -11.54
C GLY A 100 -3.15 0.50 -10.83
N GLN A 101 -2.73 -0.52 -11.59
CA GLN A 101 -2.34 -1.82 -11.07
C GLN A 101 -1.13 -1.67 -10.15
N VAL A 102 -1.23 -2.35 -9.01
CA VAL A 102 -0.15 -2.44 -8.02
C VAL A 102 0.25 -3.89 -7.86
N GLN A 103 1.53 -4.10 -7.55
CA GLN A 103 2.04 -5.37 -7.10
C GLN A 103 1.25 -5.79 -5.86
N THR A 104 0.46 -6.86 -5.97
CA THR A 104 -0.27 -7.40 -4.82
C THR A 104 0.68 -8.07 -3.84
N SER A 105 0.24 -8.26 -2.60
CA SER A 105 1.01 -8.96 -1.56
C SER A 105 0.21 -10.14 -1.02
N ILE A 106 0.94 -11.14 -0.51
CA ILE A 106 0.38 -12.17 0.37
C ILE A 106 0.67 -11.76 1.80
N ILE A 107 -0.31 -11.91 2.68
CA ILE A 107 -0.20 -11.60 4.10
C ILE A 107 -0.41 -12.89 4.88
N PHE A 108 0.49 -13.16 5.81
CA PHE A 108 0.37 -14.25 6.77
C PHE A 108 -0.09 -13.68 8.10
N GLU A 109 -1.18 -14.22 8.63
CA GLU A 109 -1.80 -13.76 9.86
C GLU A 109 -1.91 -14.93 10.83
N VAL A 110 -1.47 -14.73 12.07
CA VAL A 110 -1.60 -15.70 13.16
C VAL A 110 -2.53 -15.09 14.19
N VAL A 111 -3.66 -15.74 14.44
CA VAL A 111 -4.72 -15.19 15.30
C VAL A 111 -5.10 -16.25 16.33
N SER A 112 -5.23 -15.85 17.59
CA SER A 112 -5.84 -16.70 18.60
C SER A 112 -7.32 -16.34 18.77
N LEU A 113 -8.20 -17.29 18.48
CA LEU A 113 -9.65 -17.14 18.64
C LEU A 113 -10.09 -18.10 19.75
N GLY A 114 -10.56 -17.56 20.87
CA GLY A 114 -11.06 -18.39 21.98
C GLY A 114 -10.02 -19.31 22.64
N GLY A 115 -8.72 -19.06 22.43
CA GLY A 115 -7.63 -19.88 22.94
C GLY A 115 -7.02 -20.83 21.91
N ASP A 116 -7.66 -21.02 20.76
CA ASP A 116 -7.12 -21.81 19.65
C ASP A 116 -6.34 -20.92 18.68
N ILE A 117 -5.22 -21.44 18.16
CA ILE A 117 -4.36 -20.71 17.20
C ILE A 117 -4.79 -21.07 15.79
N HIS A 118 -5.12 -20.04 15.01
CA HIS A 118 -5.49 -20.15 13.61
C HIS A 118 -4.43 -19.45 12.74
N PHE A 119 -4.09 -20.09 11.62
CA PHE A 119 -3.21 -19.52 10.60
C PHE A 119 -4.04 -19.11 9.39
N PHE A 120 -3.94 -17.84 9.02
CA PHE A 120 -4.62 -17.31 7.86
C PHE A 120 -3.62 -16.80 6.81
N ILE A 121 -4.00 -16.97 5.55
CA ILE A 121 -3.30 -16.44 4.39
C ILE A 121 -4.29 -15.55 3.65
N ARG A 122 -3.96 -14.27 3.50
CA ARG A 122 -4.74 -13.32 2.71
C ARG A 122 -4.02 -13.06 1.39
N CYS A 123 -4.71 -13.28 0.28
CA CYS A 123 -4.16 -13.09 -1.06
C CYS A 123 -5.23 -12.61 -2.06
N HIS A 124 -4.80 -12.24 -3.26
CA HIS A 124 -5.73 -11.98 -4.36
C HIS A 124 -6.32 -13.29 -4.89
N LYS A 125 -7.61 -13.30 -5.25
CA LYS A 125 -8.33 -14.49 -5.74
C LYS A 125 -7.62 -15.21 -6.90
N GLY A 126 -6.97 -14.47 -7.79
CA GLY A 126 -6.23 -15.05 -8.93
C GLY A 126 -5.03 -15.93 -8.55
N TYR A 127 -4.45 -15.73 -7.36
CA TYR A 127 -3.32 -16.54 -6.88
C TYR A 127 -3.73 -17.71 -6.00
N ARG A 128 -5.03 -17.88 -5.75
CA ARG A 128 -5.56 -18.93 -4.86
C ARG A 128 -5.03 -20.31 -5.24
N ASP A 129 -5.24 -20.69 -6.50
CA ASP A 129 -4.93 -22.05 -6.98
C ASP A 129 -3.42 -22.31 -6.94
N ALA A 130 -2.61 -21.29 -7.25
CA ALA A 130 -1.16 -21.37 -7.14
C ALA A 130 -0.71 -21.56 -5.69
N ILE A 131 -1.28 -20.78 -4.75
CA ILE A 131 -0.95 -20.87 -3.33
C ILE A 131 -1.36 -22.22 -2.74
N GLU A 132 -2.58 -22.67 -3.05
CA GLU A 132 -3.07 -23.98 -2.63
C GLU A 132 -2.18 -25.10 -3.17
N ALA A 133 -1.81 -25.06 -4.46
CA ALA A 133 -0.93 -26.04 -5.07
C ALA A 133 0.46 -26.08 -4.41
N SER A 134 1.05 -24.93 -4.12
CA SER A 134 2.37 -24.84 -3.45
C SER A 134 2.34 -25.39 -2.03
N LEU A 135 1.26 -25.14 -1.29
CA LEU A 135 1.06 -25.71 0.04
C LEU A 135 0.87 -27.22 -0.02
N TYR A 136 -0.02 -27.71 -0.87
CA TYR A 136 -0.28 -29.14 -1.02
C TYR A 136 0.94 -29.93 -1.52
N ALA A 137 1.83 -29.30 -2.30
CA ALA A 137 3.06 -29.94 -2.76
C ALA A 137 4.01 -30.33 -1.61
N GLN A 138 4.07 -29.53 -0.54
CA GLN A 138 4.93 -29.78 0.62
C GLN A 138 4.18 -30.39 1.81
N TYR A 139 2.92 -30.00 1.97
CA TYR A 139 2.00 -30.39 3.04
C TYR A 139 0.68 -30.92 2.45
N PRO A 140 0.67 -32.14 1.89
CA PRO A 140 -0.52 -32.72 1.25
C PRO A 140 -1.69 -32.95 2.21
N GLU A 141 -1.40 -33.10 3.50
CA GLU A 141 -2.38 -33.31 4.57
C GLU A 141 -2.90 -31.99 5.18
N ALA A 142 -2.44 -30.82 4.71
CA ALA A 142 -2.96 -29.55 5.19
C ALA A 142 -4.39 -29.32 4.69
N GLU A 143 -5.30 -28.90 5.56
CA GLU A 143 -6.65 -28.51 5.14
C GLU A 143 -6.68 -27.00 4.89
N ILE A 144 -7.02 -26.59 3.67
CA ILE A 144 -7.16 -25.19 3.28
C ILE A 144 -8.63 -24.88 3.03
N THR A 145 -9.19 -23.95 3.80
CA THR A 145 -10.60 -23.54 3.68
C THR A 145 -10.71 -22.04 3.50
N THR A 146 -11.63 -21.57 2.64
CA THR A 146 -11.96 -20.14 2.59
C THR A 146 -12.69 -19.75 3.87
N ALA A 147 -12.12 -18.81 4.63
CA ALA A 147 -12.70 -18.32 5.87
C ALA A 147 -13.30 -16.93 5.66
N GLU A 148 -14.30 -16.61 6.48
CA GLU A 148 -14.79 -15.23 6.59
C GLU A 148 -13.81 -14.38 7.39
N ASP A 149 -13.85 -13.06 7.16
CA ASP A 149 -12.97 -12.12 7.84
C ASP A 149 -13.24 -12.10 9.35
N TYR A 150 -12.29 -12.62 10.13
CA TYR A 150 -12.37 -12.68 11.59
C TYR A 150 -12.45 -11.29 12.23
N THR A 151 -12.02 -10.22 11.54
CA THR A 151 -12.11 -8.86 12.08
C THR A 151 -13.55 -8.37 12.24
N LYS A 152 -14.52 -9.03 11.58
CA LYS A 152 -15.94 -8.70 11.70
C LYS A 152 -16.56 -9.14 13.02
N THR A 153 -15.98 -10.14 13.70
CA THR A 153 -16.46 -10.60 15.00
C THR A 153 -15.92 -9.74 16.15
N VAL A 154 -14.91 -8.92 15.86
CA VAL A 154 -14.28 -7.99 16.79
C VAL A 154 -15.01 -6.65 16.73
N PRO A 155 -15.36 -6.05 17.87
CA PRO A 155 -16.07 -4.78 17.88
C PRO A 155 -15.17 -3.66 17.34
N GLN A 156 -15.76 -2.70 16.63
CA GLN A 156 -15.03 -1.64 15.90
C GLN A 156 -14.59 -0.48 16.80
N ASP A 157 -15.04 -0.45 18.05
CA ASP A 157 -14.81 0.62 19.02
C ASP A 157 -13.53 0.42 19.86
N ILE A 158 -12.56 -0.35 19.36
CA ILE A 158 -11.30 -0.64 20.04
C ILE A 158 -10.32 0.53 19.87
N PRO A 159 -9.63 1.00 20.93
CA PRO A 159 -9.65 0.48 22.31
C PRO A 159 -10.83 0.98 23.15
N ASN A 160 -11.43 0.09 23.95
CA ASN A 160 -12.52 0.39 24.90
C ASN A 160 -12.22 -0.21 26.29
N ASP A 161 -13.11 0.00 27.27
CA ASP A 161 -12.93 -0.48 28.67
C ASP A 161 -12.71 -1.99 28.77
N ASN A 162 -13.20 -2.77 27.80
CA ASN A 162 -13.13 -4.22 27.77
C ASN A 162 -11.98 -4.75 26.89
N TRP A 163 -11.45 -3.94 25.97
CA TRP A 163 -10.50 -4.36 24.92
C TRP A 163 -9.32 -3.38 24.82
N ASN A 164 -8.14 -3.87 25.17
CA ASN A 164 -6.88 -3.18 24.93
C ASN A 164 -6.31 -3.60 23.56
N MET A 165 -5.75 -2.64 22.83
CA MET A 165 -5.05 -2.90 21.56
C MET A 165 -3.65 -2.30 21.59
N TRP A 166 -2.69 -3.08 21.10
CA TRP A 166 -1.33 -2.65 20.88
C TRP A 166 -0.88 -3.13 19.50
N ALA A 167 -0.18 -2.27 18.77
CA ALA A 167 0.40 -2.57 17.48
C ALA A 167 1.78 -1.94 17.38
N SER A 168 2.69 -2.62 16.71
CA SER A 168 4.03 -2.12 16.40
C SER A 168 4.35 -2.45 14.96
N ASP A 169 4.99 -1.51 14.27
CA ASP A 169 5.52 -1.71 12.93
C ASP A 169 7.05 -1.72 13.00
N TYR A 170 7.68 -2.48 12.11
CA TYR A 170 9.13 -2.56 12.00
C TYR A 170 9.58 -1.83 10.75
N LYS A 171 10.54 -0.92 10.92
CA LYS A 171 11.22 -0.27 9.80
C LYS A 171 12.66 -0.74 9.73
N LEU A 172 13.15 -0.93 8.52
CA LEU A 172 14.57 -1.19 8.28
C LEU A 172 15.43 -0.06 8.88
N VAL A 173 16.49 -0.44 9.60
CA VAL A 173 17.43 0.50 10.22
C VAL A 173 18.20 1.31 9.17
N LYS A 174 18.43 0.71 8.00
CA LYS A 174 19.06 1.33 6.84
C LYS A 174 18.17 1.09 5.62
N ALA A 175 17.99 2.11 4.79
CA ALA A 175 17.37 1.91 3.48
C ALA A 175 18.32 1.07 2.62
N ASP A 176 17.87 -0.08 2.14
CA ASP A 176 18.56 -0.78 1.06
C ASP A 176 18.39 0.02 -0.24
N PHE A 177 19.44 0.00 -1.05
CA PHE A 177 19.71 0.86 -2.20
C PHE A 177 18.53 0.98 -3.19
N ASP A 178 18.11 2.23 -3.46
CA ASP A 178 17.25 2.62 -4.60
C ASP A 178 18.02 2.54 -5.93
#